data_AF-A0A257RQF6-F1
#
_entry.id   AF-A0A257RQF6-F1
#
_cell.length_a   1.000
_cell.length_b   1.000
_cell.length_c   1.000
_cell.angle_alpha   90.00
_cell.angle_beta   90.00
_cell.angle_gamma   90.00
#
_symmetry.space_group_name_H-M   'P 1'
#
loop_
_entity.id
_entity.type
_entity.pdbx_description
1 polymer ?
#
loop_
_entity_poly.entity_id
_entity_poly.type
_entity_poly.pdbx_seq_one_letter_code
_entity_poly.pdbx_strand_id
1 'polypeptide(L)'
;MATVQRFEDLVMFKKARELTKQIYKSFGNCKDHGFKDQIQRASVSIVSNIAEGFESGTKQEFVNYLYIAKASAGEVRAQLYIAQDINYLNIETFKHLNLLAEECSRLIASFIKKLKAGGMSGMQFKRETRDLAAEMLREAGYIRLPNGQVVEKKD
;
A
#
# COMPACT_ATOMS: atom_id res chain seq x y z
N MET A 1 -7.15 -19.64 6.15
CA MET A 1 -7.30 -18.25 5.67
C MET A 1 -6.72 -18.19 4.27
N ALA A 2 -7.39 -17.51 3.32
CA ALA A 2 -6.89 -17.41 1.96
C ALA A 2 -5.51 -16.75 1.94
N THR A 3 -4.55 -17.40 1.29
CA THR A 3 -3.21 -16.85 1.06
C THR A 3 -3.33 -15.68 0.10
N VAL A 4 -2.91 -14.49 0.53
CA VAL A 4 -2.80 -13.32 -0.36
C VAL A 4 -1.59 -13.55 -1.26
N GLN A 5 -1.82 -13.73 -2.56
CA GLN A 5 -0.74 -13.94 -3.53
C GLN A 5 -0.49 -12.72 -4.39
N ARG A 6 -1.51 -11.87 -4.61
CA ARG A 6 -1.41 -10.65 -5.40
C ARG A 6 -2.06 -9.48 -4.69
N PHE A 7 -1.66 -8.25 -5.03
CA PHE A 7 -2.23 -7.06 -4.42
C PHE A 7 -3.74 -6.92 -4.70
N GLU A 8 -4.24 -7.48 -5.79
CA GLU A 8 -5.67 -7.47 -6.12
C GLU A 8 -6.51 -8.28 -5.14
N ASP A 9 -5.92 -9.21 -4.39
CA ASP A 9 -6.61 -9.97 -3.36
C ASP A 9 -6.88 -9.12 -2.12
N LEU A 10 -6.13 -8.03 -1.94
CA LEU A 10 -6.22 -7.14 -0.78
C LEU A 10 -7.54 -6.37 -0.79
N VAL A 11 -8.31 -6.49 0.31
CA VAL A 11 -9.55 -5.73 0.48
C VAL A 11 -9.31 -4.22 0.43
N MET A 12 -8.20 -3.74 1.02
CA MET A 12 -7.83 -2.32 0.96
C MET A 12 -7.57 -1.82 -0.47
N PHE A 13 -7.01 -2.67 -1.34
CA PHE A 13 -6.79 -2.33 -2.75
C PHE A 13 -8.12 -2.19 -3.50
N LYS A 14 -9.04 -3.15 -3.32
CA LYS A 14 -10.38 -3.11 -3.93
C LYS A 14 -11.15 -1.86 -3.52
N LYS A 15 -11.08 -1.48 -2.24
CA LYS A 15 -11.71 -0.27 -1.70
C LYS A 15 -11.07 1.02 -2.24
N ALA A 16 -9.74 1.07 -2.32
CA ALA A 16 -9.04 2.21 -2.91
C ALA A 16 -9.41 2.42 -4.38
N ARG A 17 -9.57 1.33 -5.15
CA ARG A 17 -10.06 1.40 -6.55
C ARG A 17 -11.48 1.94 -6.65
N GLU A 18 -12.38 1.48 -5.79
CA GLU A 18 -13.76 2.00 -5.75
C GLU A 18 -13.78 3.49 -5.39
N LEU A 19 -13.03 3.90 -4.35
CA LEU A 19 -12.89 5.31 -4.01
C LEU A 19 -12.40 6.14 -5.20
N THR A 20 -11.33 5.70 -5.87
CA THR A 20 -10.76 6.39 -7.03
C THR A 20 -11.80 6.54 -8.15
N LYS A 21 -12.51 5.46 -8.48
CA LYS A 21 -13.59 5.50 -9.49
C LYS A 21 -14.66 6.54 -9.13
N GLN A 22 -15.08 6.59 -7.87
CA GLN A 22 -16.10 7.54 -7.42
C GLN A 22 -15.60 8.98 -7.43
N ILE A 23 -14.33 9.23 -7.06
CA ILE A 23 -13.70 10.56 -7.20
C ILE A 23 -13.73 11.02 -8.67
N TYR A 24 -13.30 10.19 -9.61
CA TYR A 24 -13.34 10.54 -11.03
C TYR A 24 -14.76 10.83 -11.52
N LYS A 25 -15.75 10.05 -11.06
CA LYS A 25 -17.16 10.27 -11.40
C LYS A 25 -17.70 11.59 -10.83
N SER A 26 -17.47 11.85 -9.55
CA SER A 26 -17.98 13.04 -8.86
C SER A 26 -17.37 14.34 -9.36
N PHE A 27 -16.11 14.33 -9.79
CA PHE A 27 -15.41 15.52 -10.28
C PHE A 27 -15.27 15.57 -11.81
N GLY A 28 -15.89 14.65 -12.56
CA GLY A 28 -15.75 14.57 -14.03
C GLY A 28 -16.13 15.85 -14.78
N ASN A 29 -17.18 16.53 -14.29
CA ASN A 29 -17.66 17.80 -14.87
C ASN A 29 -17.11 19.04 -14.13
N CYS A 30 -16.21 18.88 -13.16
CA CYS A 30 -15.61 19.99 -12.44
C CYS A 30 -14.68 20.78 -13.37
N LYS A 31 -14.92 22.09 -13.47
CA LYS A 31 -14.12 23.04 -14.29
C LYS A 31 -12.89 23.57 -13.56
N ASP A 32 -12.81 23.41 -12.23
CA ASP A 32 -11.59 23.67 -11.49
C ASP A 32 -10.64 22.48 -11.68
N HIS A 33 -9.82 22.59 -12.73
CA HIS A 33 -8.82 21.58 -13.07
C HIS A 33 -7.75 21.44 -11.98
N GLY A 34 -7.38 22.51 -11.29
CA GLY A 34 -6.37 22.48 -10.22
C GLY A 34 -6.83 21.64 -9.04
N PHE A 35 -8.07 21.85 -8.58
CA PHE A 35 -8.67 21.05 -7.52
C PHE A 35 -8.89 19.59 -7.97
N LYS A 36 -9.51 19.41 -9.15
CA LYS A 36 -9.82 18.08 -9.70
C LYS A 36 -8.56 17.21 -9.82
N ASP A 37 -7.47 17.77 -10.35
CA ASP A 37 -6.23 17.02 -10.56
C ASP A 37 -5.54 16.68 -9.23
N GLN A 38 -5.66 17.51 -8.19
CA GLN A 38 -5.14 17.19 -6.86
C GLN A 38 -5.89 16.01 -6.24
N ILE A 39 -7.22 16.03 -6.24
CA ILE A 39 -7.99 14.97 -5.58
C ILE A 39 -7.89 13.64 -6.32
N GLN A 40 -7.85 13.71 -7.66
CA GLN A 40 -7.65 12.54 -8.50
C GLN A 40 -6.27 11.92 -8.26
N ARG A 41 -5.19 12.72 -8.26
CA ARG A 41 -3.83 12.22 -7.96
C ARG A 41 -3.73 11.63 -6.56
N ALA A 42 -4.31 12.29 -5.54
CA ALA A 42 -4.33 11.76 -4.18
C ALA A 42 -5.05 10.39 -4.13
N SER A 43 -6.19 10.25 -4.81
CA SER A 43 -6.92 8.97 -4.86
C SER A 43 -6.15 7.86 -5.58
N VAL A 44 -5.53 8.17 -6.73
CA VAL A 44 -4.69 7.24 -7.50
C VAL A 44 -3.46 6.81 -6.67
N SER A 45 -2.84 7.73 -5.94
CA SER A 45 -1.70 7.46 -5.07
C SER A 45 -2.00 6.37 -4.03
N ILE A 46 -3.22 6.31 -3.50
CA ILE A 46 -3.63 5.24 -2.57
C ILE A 46 -3.52 3.87 -3.25
N VAL A 47 -4.05 3.76 -4.47
CA VAL A 47 -4.05 2.51 -5.25
C VAL A 47 -2.61 2.12 -5.62
N SER A 48 -1.85 3.07 -6.17
CA SER A 48 -0.48 2.84 -6.63
C SER A 48 0.43 2.42 -5.49
N ASN A 49 0.40 3.11 -4.34
CA ASN A 49 1.25 2.76 -3.21
C ASN A 49 0.89 1.39 -2.59
N ILE A 50 -0.39 0.96 -2.63
CA ILE A 50 -0.75 -0.39 -2.20
C ILE A 50 -0.13 -1.44 -3.12
N ALA A 51 -0.20 -1.23 -4.44
CA ALA A 51 0.35 -2.16 -5.43
C ALA A 51 1.89 -2.18 -5.41
N GLU A 52 2.53 -1.01 -5.52
CA GLU A 52 3.98 -0.85 -5.47
C GLU A 52 4.57 -1.40 -4.16
N GLY A 53 3.91 -1.12 -3.04
CA GLY A 53 4.32 -1.66 -1.75
C GLY A 53 4.20 -3.18 -1.68
N PHE A 54 3.17 -3.78 -2.27
CA PHE A 54 2.99 -5.23 -2.28
C PHE A 54 4.06 -5.91 -3.13
N GLU A 55 4.42 -5.33 -4.28
CA GLU A 55 5.48 -5.81 -5.18
C GLU A 55 6.89 -5.49 -4.66
N SER A 56 7.02 -4.75 -3.55
CA SER A 56 8.32 -4.39 -2.97
C SER A 56 9.04 -5.58 -2.33
N GLY A 57 10.37 -5.48 -2.21
CA GLY A 57 11.22 -6.61 -1.82
C GLY A 57 11.04 -7.04 -0.37
N THR A 58 10.71 -6.12 0.54
CA THR A 58 10.65 -6.41 1.97
C THR A 58 9.35 -5.96 2.62
N LYS A 59 9.01 -6.65 3.72
CA LYS A 59 7.91 -6.28 4.61
C LYS A 59 7.99 -4.85 5.11
N GLN A 60 9.20 -4.35 5.38
CA GLN A 60 9.40 -3.00 5.90
C GLN A 60 9.12 -1.96 4.82
N GLU A 61 9.57 -2.20 3.59
CA GLU A 61 9.24 -1.34 2.44
C GLU A 61 7.72 -1.33 2.21
N PHE A 62 7.06 -2.48 2.21
CA PHE A 62 5.61 -2.53 2.06
C PHE A 62 4.90 -1.68 3.12
N VAL A 63 5.33 -1.78 4.39
CA VAL A 63 4.79 -0.95 5.46
C VAL A 63 4.98 0.55 5.19
N ASN A 64 6.12 0.96 4.65
CA ASN A 64 6.39 2.37 4.32
C ASN A 64 5.45 2.87 3.22
N TYR A 65 5.30 2.10 2.14
CA TYR A 65 4.33 2.39 1.07
C TYR A 65 2.90 2.49 1.59
N LEU A 66 2.49 1.60 2.51
CA LEU A 66 1.17 1.64 3.12
C LEU A 66 0.96 2.89 3.98
N TYR A 67 2.00 3.43 4.62
CA TYR A 67 1.88 4.72 5.30
C TYR A 67 1.65 5.88 4.32
N ILE A 68 2.29 5.86 3.15
CA ILE A 68 2.04 6.85 2.08
C ILE A 68 0.61 6.71 1.54
N ALA A 69 0.14 5.49 1.30
CA ALA A 69 -1.24 5.23 0.89
C ALA A 69 -2.25 5.74 1.93
N LYS A 70 -1.98 5.51 3.22
CA LYS A 70 -2.82 6.02 4.31
C LYS A 70 -2.80 7.55 4.39
N ALA A 71 -1.65 8.19 4.18
CA ALA A 71 -1.53 9.63 4.14
C ALA A 71 -2.33 10.22 2.97
N SER A 72 -2.24 9.61 1.79
CA SER A 72 -3.02 9.98 0.60
C SER A 72 -4.54 9.85 0.83
N ALA A 73 -4.98 8.83 1.57
CA ALA A 73 -6.38 8.72 2.00
C ALA A 73 -6.80 9.87 2.93
N GLY A 74 -5.90 10.37 3.78
CA GLY A 74 -6.11 11.57 4.59
C GLY A 74 -6.22 12.83 3.74
N GLU A 75 -5.38 12.96 2.72
CA GLU A 75 -5.41 14.06 1.76
C GLU A 75 -6.74 14.11 0.99
N VAL A 76 -7.21 12.96 0.47
CA VAL A 76 -8.54 12.88 -0.16
C VAL A 76 -9.63 13.37 0.78
N ARG A 77 -9.61 12.98 2.06
CA ARG A 77 -10.60 13.45 3.04
C ARG A 77 -10.55 14.96 3.24
N ALA A 78 -9.36 15.53 3.39
CA ALA A 78 -9.19 16.98 3.52
C ALA A 78 -9.75 17.72 2.30
N GLN A 79 -9.45 17.23 1.09
CA GLN A 79 -9.97 17.81 -0.13
C GLN A 79 -11.49 17.63 -0.28
N LEU A 80 -12.07 16.52 0.19
CA LEU A 80 -13.53 16.35 0.21
C LEU A 80 -14.23 17.38 1.10
N TYR A 81 -13.66 17.73 2.25
CA TYR A 81 -14.19 18.83 3.09
C TYR A 81 -14.12 20.16 2.34
N ILE A 82 -12.97 20.48 1.72
CA ILE A 82 -12.84 21.71 0.91
C ILE A 82 -13.88 21.73 -0.22
N ALA A 83 -14.05 20.62 -0.94
CA ALA A 83 -15.05 20.49 -2.00
C ALA A 83 -16.47 20.71 -1.49
N GLN A 84 -16.78 20.25 -0.28
CA GLN A 84 -18.07 20.51 0.35
C GLN A 84 -18.23 22.00 0.68
N ASP A 85 -17.23 22.62 1.30
CA ASP A 85 -17.27 24.02 1.74
C ASP A 85 -17.43 25.00 0.56
N ILE A 86 -16.84 24.66 -0.61
CA ILE A 86 -16.97 25.45 -1.84
C ILE A 86 -18.10 24.95 -2.76
N ASN A 87 -18.99 24.09 -2.25
CA ASN A 87 -20.19 23.57 -2.93
C ASN A 87 -19.93 22.78 -4.24
N TYR A 88 -18.77 22.14 -4.38
CA TYR A 88 -18.50 21.20 -5.47
C TYR A 88 -19.21 19.86 -5.28
N LEU A 89 -19.55 19.51 -4.04
CA LEU A 89 -20.30 18.31 -3.70
C LEU A 89 -21.51 18.67 -2.86
N ASN A 90 -22.62 17.97 -3.09
CA ASN A 90 -23.72 17.95 -2.12
C ASN A 90 -23.35 17.10 -0.89
N ILE A 91 -24.10 17.30 0.20
CA ILE A 91 -23.85 16.63 1.49
C ILE A 91 -23.86 15.10 1.39
N GLU A 92 -24.71 14.52 0.54
CA GLU A 92 -24.84 13.07 0.40
C GLU A 92 -23.61 12.47 -0.29
N THR A 93 -23.15 13.10 -1.37
CA THR A 93 -21.96 12.70 -2.12
C THR A 93 -20.72 12.87 -1.26
N PHE A 94 -20.61 14.00 -0.54
CA PHE A 94 -19.55 14.21 0.43
C PHE A 94 -19.50 13.09 1.48
N LYS A 95 -20.63 12.81 2.15
CA LYS A 95 -20.70 11.76 3.18
C LYS A 95 -20.29 10.39 2.62
N HIS A 96 -20.79 10.04 1.44
CA HIS A 96 -20.46 8.78 0.79
C HIS A 96 -18.96 8.64 0.49
N LEU A 97 -18.36 9.64 -0.15
CA LEU A 97 -16.94 9.63 -0.51
C LEU A 97 -16.04 9.66 0.74
N ASN A 98 -16.40 10.47 1.74
CA ASN A 98 -15.62 10.59 2.98
C ASN A 98 -15.62 9.28 3.77
N LEU A 99 -16.77 8.56 3.82
CA LEU A 99 -16.86 7.23 4.43
C LEU A 99 -15.99 6.20 3.69
N LEU A 100 -15.98 6.22 2.35
CA LEU A 100 -15.10 5.34 1.56
C LEU A 100 -13.61 5.63 1.82
N ALA A 101 -13.22 6.91 1.89
CA ALA A 101 -11.85 7.31 2.19
C ALA A 101 -11.41 6.93 3.61
N GLU A 102 -12.32 7.08 4.59
CA GLU A 102 -12.09 6.62 5.97
C GLU A 102 -11.98 5.10 6.06
N GLU A 103 -12.83 4.36 5.35
CA GLU A 103 -12.76 2.91 5.27
C GLU A 103 -11.39 2.46 4.71
N CYS A 104 -10.92 3.08 3.63
CA CYS A 104 -9.59 2.82 3.06
C CYS A 104 -8.49 3.05 4.10
N SER A 105 -8.49 4.21 4.76
CA SER A 105 -7.50 4.56 5.80
C SER A 105 -7.48 3.55 6.95
N ARG A 106 -8.66 3.13 7.42
CA ARG A 106 -8.81 2.13 8.50
C ARG A 106 -8.33 0.74 8.09
N LEU A 107 -8.65 0.30 6.87
CA LEU A 107 -8.19 -0.98 6.35
C LEU A 107 -6.67 -1.01 6.24
N ILE A 108 -6.07 0.04 5.66
CA ILE A 108 -4.62 0.19 5.53
C ILE A 108 -3.96 0.19 6.93
N ALA A 109 -4.46 0.98 7.86
CA ALA A 109 -3.93 1.04 9.22
C ALA A 109 -4.00 -0.32 9.94
N SER A 110 -5.12 -1.04 9.80
CA SER A 110 -5.29 -2.37 10.40
C SER A 110 -4.33 -3.38 9.79
N PHE A 111 -4.09 -3.27 8.48
CA PHE A 111 -3.16 -4.12 7.76
C PHE A 111 -1.70 -3.88 8.16
N ILE A 112 -1.28 -2.61 8.29
CA ILE A 112 0.03 -2.23 8.83
C ILE A 112 0.25 -2.85 10.22
N LYS A 113 -0.74 -2.78 11.11
CA LYS A 113 -0.66 -3.38 12.45
C LYS A 113 -0.44 -4.90 12.37
N LYS A 114 -1.19 -5.60 11.52
CA LYS A 114 -1.06 -7.05 11.31
C LYS A 114 0.31 -7.43 10.74
N LEU A 115 0.79 -6.68 9.74
CA LEU A 115 2.14 -6.83 9.22
C LEU A 115 3.14 -6.72 10.36
N LYS A 116 3.17 -5.59 11.10
CA LYS A 116 4.13 -5.38 12.18
C LYS A 116 4.10 -6.47 13.26
N ALA A 117 2.93 -6.98 13.62
CA ALA A 117 2.78 -8.08 14.58
C ALA A 117 3.24 -9.46 14.09
N GLY A 118 3.65 -9.60 12.82
CA GLY A 118 4.09 -10.87 12.24
C GLY A 118 2.95 -11.84 11.90
N GLY A 119 1.70 -11.42 12.07
CA GLY A 119 0.51 -12.28 11.98
C GLY A 119 0.00 -12.56 10.56
N MET A 120 0.83 -12.46 9.52
CA MET A 120 0.43 -12.80 8.16
C MET A 120 1.35 -13.85 7.56
N SER A 121 0.88 -15.10 7.60
CA SER A 121 1.47 -16.24 6.90
C SER A 121 1.12 -16.18 5.41
N GLY A 122 2.09 -16.51 4.54
CA GLY A 122 1.84 -16.68 3.11
C GLY A 122 2.04 -15.45 2.22
N MET A 123 2.52 -14.33 2.77
CA MET A 123 3.10 -13.27 1.92
C MET A 123 4.52 -13.66 1.53
N GLN A 124 4.75 -13.75 0.22
CA GLN A 124 6.08 -13.91 -0.36
C GLN A 124 6.82 -12.58 -0.27
N PHE A 125 7.35 -12.23 0.90
CA PHE A 125 8.40 -11.22 0.94
C PHE A 125 9.67 -11.88 0.46
N LYS A 126 10.36 -11.26 -0.51
CA LYS A 126 11.67 -11.71 -0.98
C LYS A 126 12.65 -11.70 0.19
N ARG A 127 12.74 -12.84 0.87
CA ARG A 127 13.88 -13.21 1.71
C ARG A 127 15.07 -13.61 0.81
N GLU A 128 15.25 -12.96 -0.33
CA GLU A 128 16.01 -13.56 -1.43
C GLU A 128 17.51 -13.32 -1.37
N THR A 129 18.03 -12.22 -0.83
CA THR A 129 19.49 -11.97 -0.97
C THR A 129 20.36 -12.67 0.06
N ARG A 130 19.87 -12.92 1.29
CA ARG A 130 20.68 -13.61 2.32
C ARG A 130 20.67 -15.12 2.17
N ASP A 131 19.52 -15.69 1.82
CA ASP A 131 19.41 -17.14 1.66
C ASP A 131 20.08 -17.60 0.36
N LEU A 132 19.92 -16.88 -0.77
CA LEU A 132 20.69 -17.19 -1.99
C LEU A 132 22.19 -17.05 -1.80
N ALA A 133 22.68 -15.97 -1.18
CA ALA A 133 24.12 -15.82 -0.98
C ALA A 133 24.69 -16.94 -0.07
N ALA A 134 23.95 -17.33 0.97
CA ALA A 134 24.35 -18.47 1.81
C ALA A 134 24.24 -19.81 1.08
N GLU A 135 23.28 -19.96 0.18
CA GLU A 135 23.07 -21.16 -0.63
C GLU A 135 24.11 -21.31 -1.73
N MET A 136 24.42 -20.24 -2.47
CA MET A 136 25.52 -20.17 -3.43
C MET A 136 26.87 -20.45 -2.77
N LEU A 137 27.10 -19.92 -1.56
CA LEU A 137 28.31 -20.25 -0.80
C LEU A 137 28.34 -21.75 -0.47
N ARG A 138 27.24 -22.33 0.02
CA ARG A 138 27.17 -23.78 0.31
C ARG A 138 27.40 -24.64 -0.92
N GLU A 139 26.79 -24.31 -2.06
CA GLU A 139 26.99 -25.00 -3.34
C GLU A 139 28.44 -24.91 -3.82
N ALA A 140 29.10 -23.77 -3.60
CA ALA A 140 30.51 -23.58 -3.91
C ALA A 140 31.46 -24.18 -2.86
N GLY A 141 30.96 -24.85 -1.81
CA GLY A 141 31.78 -25.46 -0.77
C GLY A 141 32.24 -24.51 0.33
N TYR A 142 31.60 -23.35 0.50
CA TYR A 142 31.92 -22.33 1.49
C TYR A 142 30.82 -22.16 2.54
N ILE A 143 31.20 -21.73 3.74
CA ILE A 143 30.28 -21.37 4.82
C ILE A 143 30.58 -19.97 5.35
N ARG A 144 29.56 -19.28 5.86
CA ARG A 144 29.71 -17.98 6.51
C ARG A 144 29.62 -18.13 8.03
N LEU A 145 30.68 -17.72 8.73
CA LEU A 145 30.80 -17.76 10.18
C LEU A 145 29.98 -16.63 10.85
N PRO A 146 29.63 -16.74 12.15
CA PRO A 146 28.87 -15.73 12.88
C PRO A 146 29.51 -14.34 12.91
N ASN A 147 30.85 -14.29 12.80
CA ASN A 147 31.63 -13.04 12.71
C ASN A 147 31.62 -12.42 11.30
N GLY A 148 30.92 -13.04 10.34
CA GLY A 148 30.78 -12.57 8.97
C GLY A 148 31.82 -13.08 7.98
N GLN A 149 32.88 -13.77 8.43
CA GLN A 149 33.91 -14.35 7.55
C GLN A 149 33.37 -15.53 6.73
N VAL A 150 33.85 -15.68 5.50
CA VAL A 150 33.54 -16.81 4.62
C VAL A 150 34.75 -17.74 4.59
N VAL A 151 34.55 -19.02 4.83
CA VAL A 151 35.62 -20.05 4.85
C VAL A 151 35.20 -21.25 4.03
N GLU A 152 36.17 -21.92 3.41
CA GLU A 152 35.95 -23.19 2.72
C GLU A 152 35.59 -24.28 3.74
N LYS A 153 34.61 -25.09 3.39
CA LYS A 153 34.14 -26.20 4.22
C LYS A 153 35.17 -27.33 4.08
N LYS A 154 36.06 -27.46 5.06
CA LYS A 154 36.95 -28.63 5.17
C LYS A 154 36.11 -29.85 5.54
N ASP A 155 36.31 -30.95 4.82
CA ASP A 155 35.67 -32.26 5.05
C ASP A 155 35.83 -32.76 6.49
#